data_AF-A0AAV0VJQ3-F1
#
_entry.id   AF-A0AAV0VJQ3-F1
#
_cell.length_a   1.000
_cell.length_b   1.000
_cell.length_c   1.000
_cell.angle_alpha   90.00
_cell.angle_beta   90.00
_cell.angle_gamma   90.00
#
_symmetry.space_group_name_H-M   'P 1'
#
loop_
_entity.id
_entity.type
_entity.pdbx_description
1 polymer ?
#
loop_
_entity_poly.entity_id
_entity_poly.type
_entity_poly.pdbx_seq_one_letter_code
_entity_poly.pdbx_strand_id
1 'polypeptide(L)'
;MVHVAKKETVAGIPNFWLIFTKNSLVHTQKGEIQPHDVPILRHLTDIRVNRSEKYIGYTMEFYFTPKEWFTNNVLVVKHVQTYLHKIFYNNVYILSPHKIKIIFVRTGCEIHWNGGKNVIETVEGP
;
A
#
# COMPACT_ATOMS: atom_id res chain seq x y z
N MET A 1 42.66 -28.17 -4.88
CA MET A 1 41.91 -27.09 -4.19
C MET A 1 40.49 -27.09 -4.72
N VAL A 2 39.55 -27.64 -3.96
CA VAL A 2 38.13 -27.66 -4.35
C VAL A 2 37.54 -26.31 -3.95
N HIS A 3 37.07 -25.54 -4.92
CA HIS A 3 36.32 -24.32 -4.65
C HIS A 3 35.00 -24.73 -4.01
N VAL A 4 34.89 -24.58 -2.69
CA VAL A 4 33.60 -24.67 -2.01
C VAL A 4 32.81 -23.45 -2.43
N ALA A 5 31.87 -23.64 -3.35
CA ALA A 5 30.88 -22.62 -3.65
C ALA A 5 30.17 -22.26 -2.35
N LYS A 6 30.34 -21.02 -1.90
CA LYS A 6 29.63 -20.47 -0.74
C LYS A 6 28.15 -20.51 -1.11
N LYS A 7 27.43 -21.49 -0.58
CA LYS A 7 25.97 -21.59 -0.72
C LYS A 7 25.40 -20.40 0.01
N GLU A 8 25.14 -19.31 -0.73
CA GLU A 8 24.41 -18.18 -0.19
C GLU A 8 23.05 -18.71 0.26
N THR A 9 22.85 -18.71 1.57
CA THR A 9 21.57 -19.09 2.17
C THR A 9 20.59 -17.98 1.82
N VAL A 10 19.84 -18.17 0.74
CA VAL A 10 18.70 -17.33 0.41
C VAL A 10 17.62 -17.61 1.45
N ALA A 11 17.45 -16.70 2.41
CA ALA A 11 16.37 -16.79 3.38
C ALA A 11 15.04 -16.39 2.68
N GLY A 12 14.06 -17.29 2.71
CA GLY A 12 12.72 -17.03 2.15
C GLY A 12 12.66 -17.10 0.61
N ILE A 13 11.66 -16.43 0.04
CA ILE A 13 11.42 -16.36 -1.42
C ILE A 13 11.76 -14.94 -1.89
N PRO A 14 12.90 -14.74 -2.59
CA PRO A 14 13.29 -13.43 -3.07
C PRO A 14 12.23 -12.81 -3.98
N ASN A 15 12.01 -11.51 -3.82
CA ASN A 15 11.10 -10.72 -4.65
C ASN A 15 9.65 -11.24 -4.68
N PHE A 16 9.21 -12.06 -3.71
CA PHE A 16 7.87 -12.65 -3.70
C PHE A 16 6.77 -11.60 -3.94
N TRP A 17 6.77 -10.50 -3.17
CA TRP A 17 5.78 -9.45 -3.31
C TRP A 17 5.90 -8.66 -4.60
N LEU A 18 7.12 -8.39 -5.08
CA LEU A 18 7.33 -7.74 -6.38
C LEU A 18 6.79 -8.60 -7.53
N ILE A 19 7.03 -9.91 -7.49
CA ILE A 19 6.52 -10.85 -8.50
C ILE A 19 5.00 -10.92 -8.41
N PHE A 20 4.45 -11.01 -7.21
CA PHE A 20 3.02 -11.01 -6.97
C PHE A 20 2.34 -9.74 -7.50
N THR A 21 2.87 -8.55 -7.19
CA THR A 21 2.26 -7.28 -7.61
C THR A 21 2.35 -7.07 -9.11
N LYS A 22 3.46 -7.46 -9.76
CA LYS A 22 3.62 -7.41 -11.22
C LYS A 22 2.75 -8.40 -11.99
N ASN A 23 2.45 -9.56 -11.40
CA ASN A 23 1.63 -10.58 -12.05
C ASN A 23 0.13 -10.42 -11.73
N SER A 24 -0.22 -9.59 -10.75
CA SER A 24 -1.60 -9.21 -10.51
C SER A 24 -2.14 -8.43 -11.71
N LEU A 25 -2.99 -9.11 -12.50
CA LEU A 25 -3.60 -8.58 -13.73
C LEU A 25 -4.24 -7.20 -13.52
N VAL A 26 -4.76 -6.94 -12.32
CA VAL A 26 -5.44 -5.67 -11.98
C VAL A 26 -4.46 -4.49 -11.94
N HIS A 27 -3.27 -4.65 -11.38
CA HIS A 27 -2.29 -3.56 -11.26
C HIS A 27 -1.56 -3.32 -12.59
N THR A 28 -1.27 -4.41 -13.31
CA THR A 28 -0.55 -4.36 -14.59
C THR A 28 -1.42 -3.81 -15.72
N GLN A 29 -2.71 -4.18 -15.78
CA GLN A 29 -3.63 -3.64 -16.80
C GLN A 29 -4.00 -2.18 -16.57
N LYS A 30 -3.92 -1.70 -15.32
CA LYS A 30 -4.21 -0.29 -14.99
C LYS A 30 -2.99 0.62 -15.05
N GLY A 31 -1.80 0.08 -15.31
CA GLY A 31 -0.56 0.86 -15.33
C GLY A 31 -0.23 1.49 -13.96
N GLU A 32 -0.72 0.90 -12.86
CA GLU A 32 -0.53 1.42 -11.50
C GLU A 32 0.92 1.21 -10.99
N ILE A 33 1.67 0.30 -11.63
CA ILE A 33 3.09 0.05 -11.34
C ILE A 33 3.90 0.44 -12.56
N GLN A 34 4.69 1.50 -12.44
CA GLN A 34 5.56 2.03 -13.48
C GLN A 34 6.99 1.47 -13.35
N PRO A 35 7.84 1.58 -14.39
CA PRO A 35 9.21 1.09 -14.34
C PRO A 35 10.04 1.64 -13.17
N HIS A 36 9.81 2.91 -12.77
CA HIS A 36 10.51 3.55 -11.64
C HIS A 36 10.05 3.04 -10.27
N ASP A 37 8.89 2.39 -10.17
CA ASP A 37 8.40 1.79 -8.92
C ASP A 37 9.08 0.44 -8.63
N VAL A 38 9.60 -0.21 -9.66
CA VAL A 38 10.17 -1.57 -9.55
C VAL A 38 11.32 -1.64 -8.54
N PRO A 39 12.31 -0.72 -8.53
CA PRO A 39 13.36 -0.72 -7.52
C PRO A 39 12.81 -0.54 -6.09
N ILE A 40 11.78 0.29 -5.90
CA ILE A 40 11.15 0.53 -4.60
C ILE A 40 10.44 -0.75 -4.13
N LEU A 41 9.65 -1.38 -5.00
CA LEU A 41 8.88 -2.58 -4.69
C LEU A 41 9.74 -3.83 -4.44
N ARG A 42 11.01 -3.85 -4.85
CA ARG A 42 11.97 -4.90 -4.43
C ARG A 42 12.17 -4.93 -2.92
N HIS A 43 12.00 -3.79 -2.27
CA HIS A 43 12.17 -3.66 -0.82
C HIS A 43 10.89 -4.03 -0.04
N LEU A 44 9.77 -4.30 -0.72
CA LEU A 44 8.53 -4.73 -0.10
C LEU A 44 8.66 -6.16 0.46
N THR A 45 8.56 -6.27 1.77
CA THR A 45 8.76 -7.51 2.53
C THR A 45 7.48 -8.16 3.00
N ASP A 46 6.43 -7.36 3.22
CA ASP A 46 5.16 -7.86 3.73
C ASP A 46 4.01 -6.93 3.30
N ILE A 47 2.82 -7.52 3.12
CA ILE A 47 1.56 -6.79 2.96
C ILE A 47 0.57 -7.38 3.96
N ARG A 48 0.07 -6.55 4.87
CA ARG A 48 -0.93 -6.96 5.86
C ARG A 48 -2.24 -6.24 5.63
N VAL A 49 -3.33 -6.93 5.92
CA VAL A 49 -4.68 -6.37 5.86
C VAL A 49 -5.34 -6.54 7.21
N ASN A 50 -5.62 -5.43 7.87
CA ASN A 50 -6.24 -5.37 9.19
C ASN A 50 -7.66 -4.83 9.05
N ARG A 51 -8.67 -5.67 9.35
CA ARG A 51 -10.07 -5.21 9.42
C ARG A 51 -10.27 -4.34 10.65
N SER A 52 -11.05 -3.27 10.49
CA SER A 52 -11.35 -2.38 11.60
C SER A 52 -12.58 -2.86 12.36
N GLU A 53 -12.49 -2.85 13.69
CA GLU A 53 -13.66 -3.03 14.57
C GLU A 53 -14.44 -1.72 14.77
N LYS A 54 -13.82 -0.56 14.47
CA LYS A 54 -14.38 0.77 14.74
C LYS A 54 -15.18 1.34 13.58
N TYR A 55 -14.97 0.84 12.36
CA TYR A 55 -15.63 1.30 11.15
C TYR A 55 -15.73 0.17 10.13
N ILE A 56 -16.71 0.24 9.23
CA ILE A 56 -16.82 -0.72 8.13
C ILE A 56 -15.66 -0.46 7.17
N GLY A 57 -14.64 -1.30 7.18
CA GLY A 57 -13.45 -1.07 6.38
C GLY A 57 -12.24 -1.90 6.82
N TYR A 58 -11.11 -1.63 6.17
CA TYR A 58 -9.84 -2.27 6.47
C TYR A 58 -8.68 -1.30 6.23
N THR A 59 -7.53 -1.63 6.82
CA THR A 59 -6.26 -0.94 6.62
C THR A 59 -5.30 -1.91 5.95
N MET A 60 -4.68 -1.49 4.85
CA MET A 60 -3.56 -2.17 4.23
C MET A 60 -2.25 -1.55 4.72
N GLU A 61 -1.30 -2.40 5.07
CA GLU A 61 0.03 -2.02 5.54
C GLU A 61 1.08 -2.67 4.65
N PHE A 62 1.98 -1.87 4.09
CA PHE A 62 3.05 -2.29 3.19
C PHE A 62 4.39 -2.10 3.89
N TYR A 63 5.09 -3.20 4.20
CA TYR A 63 6.31 -3.19 5.00
C TYR A 63 7.55 -3.20 4.11
N PHE A 64 8.45 -2.25 4.29
CA PHE A 64 9.67 -2.11 3.49
C PHE A 64 10.94 -2.38 4.32
N THR A 65 11.95 -2.97 3.67
CA THR A 65 13.33 -3.05 4.19
C THR A 65 13.99 -1.65 4.26
N PRO A 66 15.14 -1.50 4.96
CA PRO A 66 15.73 -0.20 5.26
C PRO A 66 15.94 0.75 4.08
N LYS A 67 15.96 2.04 4.44
CA LYS A 67 15.34 3.17 3.76
C LYS A 67 16.23 3.86 2.72
N GLU A 68 16.37 3.32 1.52
CA GLU A 68 16.99 4.06 0.40
C GLU A 68 16.05 5.15 -0.16
N TRP A 69 14.76 4.86 -0.28
CA TRP A 69 13.82 5.71 -1.04
C TRP A 69 13.03 6.69 -0.19
N PHE A 70 12.55 6.24 0.96
CA PHE A 70 11.77 7.03 1.92
C PHE A 70 12.05 6.54 3.33
N THR A 71 11.80 7.39 4.32
CA THR A 71 12.03 7.07 5.72
C THR A 71 10.88 6.29 6.38
N ASN A 72 9.83 5.91 5.67
CA ASN A 72 8.77 5.05 6.21
C ASN A 72 9.24 3.59 6.27
N ASN A 73 8.99 2.88 7.38
CA ASN A 73 9.09 1.41 7.41
C ASN A 73 7.80 0.74 6.91
N VAL A 74 6.67 1.42 7.11
CA VAL A 74 5.34 0.94 6.77
C VAL A 74 4.58 2.05 6.07
N LEU A 75 4.05 1.76 4.88
CA LEU A 75 3.08 2.61 4.21
C LEU A 75 1.67 2.09 4.51
N VAL A 76 0.73 2.99 4.73
CA VAL A 76 -0.62 2.64 5.22
C VAL A 76 -1.68 3.23 4.31
N VAL A 77 -2.63 2.40 3.90
CA VAL A 77 -3.83 2.83 3.17
C VAL A 77 -5.07 2.34 3.90
N LYS A 78 -5.92 3.27 4.31
CA LYS A 78 -7.20 2.99 4.98
C LYS A 78 -8.34 3.05 3.97
N HIS A 79 -9.15 2.01 3.95
CA HIS A 79 -10.37 1.90 3.15
C HIS A 79 -11.57 1.90 4.09
N VAL A 80 -12.42 2.91 3.99
CA VAL A 80 -13.61 3.09 4.83
C VAL A 80 -14.84 3.10 3.95
N GLN A 81 -15.79 2.23 4.27
CA GLN A 81 -17.15 2.28 3.74
C GLN A 81 -18.02 3.11 4.69
N THR A 82 -18.68 4.13 4.15
CA THR A 82 -19.61 5.00 4.88
C THR A 82 -20.87 5.24 4.05
N TYR A 83 -21.85 5.92 4.63
CA TYR A 83 -23.13 6.23 4.01
C TYR A 83 -23.32 7.75 3.90
N LEU A 84 -23.87 8.23 2.79
CA LEU A 84 -24.08 9.67 2.54
C LEU A 84 -25.01 10.32 3.58
N HIS A 85 -26.01 9.56 4.05
CA HIS A 85 -27.02 10.01 5.00
C HIS A 85 -26.79 9.39 6.38
N LYS A 86 -25.71 9.78 7.06
CA LYS A 86 -25.57 9.54 8.50
C LYS A 86 -26.41 10.58 9.24
N ILE A 87 -27.61 10.19 9.70
CA ILE A 87 -28.40 11.04 10.60
C ILE A 87 -27.86 10.83 12.00
N PHE A 88 -27.33 11.89 12.62
CA PHE A 88 -26.91 11.87 14.02
C PHE A 88 -28.10 12.30 14.88
N TYR A 89 -28.67 11.38 15.65
CA TYR A 89 -29.78 11.64 16.55
C TYR A 89 -29.56 10.86 17.86
N ASN A 90 -29.73 11.52 19.00
CA ASN A 90 -29.49 10.92 20.33
C ASN A 90 -28.16 10.15 20.46
N ASN A 91 -27.06 10.72 19.96
CA ASN A 91 -25.72 10.10 19.95
C ASN A 91 -25.60 8.78 19.17
N VAL A 92 -26.59 8.46 18.33
CA VAL A 92 -26.59 7.26 17.48
C VAL A 92 -26.69 7.69 16.02
N TYR A 93 -25.90 7.03 15.16
CA TYR A 93 -26.06 7.16 13.72
C TYR A 93 -27.19 6.26 13.24
N ILE A 94 -28.31 6.85 12.81
CA ILE A 94 -29.46 6.12 12.27
C ILE A 94 -29.34 6.07 10.73
N LEU A 95 -29.45 4.88 10.16
CA LEU A 95 -29.51 4.68 8.71
C LEU A 95 -30.95 4.95 8.24
N SER A 96 -31.13 5.87 7.29
CA SER A 96 -32.45 6.06 6.65
C SER A 96 -32.73 4.90 5.69
N PRO A 97 -33.85 4.17 5.86
CA PRO A 97 -34.10 2.90 5.14
C PRO A 97 -34.31 3.05 3.62
N HIS A 98 -34.50 4.26 3.09
CA HIS A 98 -34.98 4.44 1.71
C HIS A 98 -33.96 5.01 0.71
N LYS A 99 -32.77 5.47 1.13
CA LYS A 99 -31.75 6.04 0.22
C LYS A 99 -30.32 5.79 0.72
N ILE A 100 -29.89 4.52 0.72
CA ILE A 100 -28.53 4.15 1.13
C ILE A 100 -27.57 4.36 -0.05
N LYS A 101 -27.01 5.57 -0.19
CA LYS A 101 -25.83 5.77 -1.04
C LYS A 101 -24.59 5.40 -0.24
N ILE A 102 -23.93 4.31 -0.63
CA ILE A 102 -22.65 3.86 -0.08
C ILE A 102 -21.52 4.70 -0.70
N ILE A 103 -20.58 5.13 0.13
CA ILE A 103 -19.39 5.86 -0.27
C ILE A 103 -18.18 5.10 0.25
N PHE A 104 -17.18 4.94 -0.61
CA PHE A 104 -15.88 4.40 -0.24
C PHE A 104 -14.89 5.55 -0.14
N VAL A 105 -14.36 5.77 1.06
CA VAL A 105 -13.32 6.75 1.34
C VAL A 105 -12.00 6.01 1.46
N ARG A 106 -10.97 6.53 0.78
CA ARG A 106 -9.60 6.02 0.87
C ARG A 106 -8.70 7.10 1.44
N THR A 107 -7.87 6.74 2.41
CA THR A 107 -6.93 7.67 3.06
C THR A 107 -5.57 7.01 3.12
N GLY A 108 -4.57 7.59 2.42
CA GLY A 108 -3.19 7.15 2.50
C GLY A 108 -2.45 7.72 3.70
N CYS A 109 -1.16 7.40 3.80
CA CYS A 109 -0.21 8.08 4.68
C CYS A 109 0.72 8.98 3.86
N GLU A 110 1.38 9.92 4.55
CA GLU A 110 2.47 10.69 3.97
C GLU A 110 3.69 9.78 3.73
N ILE A 111 4.35 9.96 2.58
CA ILE A 111 5.61 9.30 2.24
C ILE A 111 6.72 10.32 2.45
N HIS A 112 7.61 10.04 3.39
CA HIS A 112 8.75 10.90 3.71
C HIS A 112 9.94 10.53 2.83
N TRP A 113 9.90 10.98 1.58
CA TRP A 113 10.95 10.71 0.60
C TRP A 113 12.32 11.20 1.06
N ASN A 114 13.34 10.40 0.76
CA ASN A 114 14.73 10.86 0.86
C ASN A 114 15.03 11.85 -0.28
N GLY A 115 16.03 12.72 -0.11
CA GLY A 115 16.36 13.76 -1.09
C GLY A 115 16.57 13.22 -2.51
N GLY A 116 15.83 13.77 -3.49
CA GLY A 116 15.92 13.37 -4.90
C GLY A 116 15.36 11.96 -5.22
N LYS A 117 14.71 11.30 -4.25
CA LYS A 117 14.13 9.96 -4.42
C LYS A 117 12.61 9.98 -4.56
N ASN A 118 12.00 11.17 -4.54
CA ASN A 118 10.59 11.32 -4.81
C ASN A 118 10.29 11.01 -6.29
N VAL A 119 9.71 9.85 -6.56
CA VAL A 119 9.36 9.41 -7.93
C VAL A 119 8.00 9.90 -8.41
N ILE A 120 7.20 10.55 -7.53
CA ILE A 120 5.88 11.09 -7.89
C ILE A 120 5.94 12.57 -8.29
N GLU A 121 6.99 13.29 -7.90
CA GLU A 121 7.29 14.61 -8.42
C GLU A 121 7.94 14.45 -9.80
N THR A 122 7.16 14.67 -10.86
CA THR A 122 7.75 14.93 -12.18
C THR A 122 8.68 16.11 -12.03
N VAL A 123 9.96 15.93 -12.37
CA VAL A 123 10.87 17.05 -12.63
C VAL A 123 10.26 17.79 -13.82
N GLU A 124 9.49 18.84 -13.57
CA GLU A 124 9.27 19.85 -14.59
C GLU A 124 10.64 20.46 -14.87
N GLY A 125 11.28 19.98 -15.95
CA GLY A 125 12.45 20.61 -16.51
C GLY A 125 12.12 22.01 -17.02
N PRO A 126 13.12 22.90 -17.13
CA PRO A 126 12.95 24.32 -17.43
C PRO A 126 12.21 24.62 -18.74
#